data_AF-A0A0F9HVB9-F1
#
_entry.id   AF-A0A0F9HVB9-F1
#
_cell.length_a   1.000
_cell.length_b   1.000
_cell.length_c   1.000
_cell.angle_alpha   90.00
_cell.angle_beta   90.00
_cell.angle_gamma   90.00
#
_symmetry.space_group_name_H-M   'P 1'
#
loop_
_entity.id
_entity.type
_entity.pdbx_description
1 polymer ?
#
loop_
_entity_poly.entity_id
_entity_poly.type
_entity_poly.pdbx_seq_one_letter_code
_entity_poly.pdbx_strand_id
1 'polypeptide(L)'
;MISLPNVGQTYQVKPYPFVRSEYETFIESGEHKESITTWRPGVDLSEASYEENGFCHGEGAMMLTVVSIHKPGKYPTRIFYVRQWEAPDGTRFGKKGLQCKALAGFSLLRAGYRYAYDIIDYETEVPQ
;
A
#
# COMPACT_ATOMS: atom_id res chain seq x y z
N MET A 1 -21.50 -8.28 -14.16
CA MET A 1 -20.31 -8.54 -15.02
C MET A 1 -19.19 -7.60 -14.58
N ILE A 2 -17.97 -8.07 -14.35
CA ILE A 2 -16.85 -7.21 -13.92
C ILE A 2 -16.31 -6.48 -15.14
N SER A 3 -16.30 -5.14 -15.11
CA SER A 3 -15.76 -4.33 -16.21
C SER A 3 -14.23 -4.40 -16.27
N LEU A 4 -13.70 -4.42 -17.50
CA LEU A 4 -12.26 -4.32 -17.72
C LEU A 4 -11.78 -2.91 -17.35
N PRO A 5 -10.60 -2.78 -16.73
CA PRO A 5 -9.96 -1.48 -16.57
C PRO A 5 -9.40 -0.97 -17.91
N ASN A 6 -9.01 0.30 -17.95
CA ASN A 6 -8.39 0.91 -19.12
C ASN A 6 -6.87 0.81 -19.02
N VAL A 7 -6.22 0.45 -20.13
CA VAL A 7 -4.76 0.47 -20.24
C VAL A 7 -4.25 1.91 -20.16
N GLY A 8 -3.16 2.14 -19.45
CA GLY A 8 -2.59 3.47 -19.18
C GLY A 8 -3.27 4.22 -18.04
N GLN A 9 -4.47 3.80 -17.60
CA GLN A 9 -5.16 4.45 -16.50
C GLN A 9 -4.51 4.12 -15.16
N THR A 10 -4.38 5.14 -14.31
CA THR A 10 -4.05 4.96 -12.89
C THR A 10 -5.32 5.04 -12.06
N TYR A 11 -5.58 3.98 -11.30
CA TYR A 11 -6.64 3.93 -10.31
C TYR A 11 -6.08 4.27 -8.94
N GLN A 12 -6.63 5.30 -8.31
CA GLN A 12 -6.32 5.66 -6.94
C GLN A 12 -7.32 4.94 -6.03
N VAL A 13 -6.80 4.13 -5.12
CA VAL A 13 -7.59 3.39 -4.12
C VAL A 13 -7.40 4.10 -2.79
N LYS A 14 -8.47 4.74 -2.32
CA LYS A 14 -8.55 5.49 -1.05
C LYS A 14 -9.84 5.11 -0.31
N PRO A 15 -9.86 5.13 1.03
CA PRO A 15 -8.68 5.23 1.89
C PRO A 15 -7.83 3.95 1.86
N TYR A 16 -6.55 4.07 2.21
CA TYR A 16 -5.67 2.93 2.43
C TYR A 16 -4.85 3.16 3.71
N PRO A 17 -4.79 2.20 4.64
CA PRO A 17 -4.12 2.41 5.93
C PRO A 17 -2.60 2.45 5.78
N PHE A 18 -1.93 3.26 6.60
CA PHE A 18 -0.48 3.32 6.73
C PHE A 18 -0.08 3.36 8.20
N VAL A 19 1.03 2.71 8.53
CA VAL A 19 1.66 2.82 9.83
C VAL A 19 2.96 3.61 9.73
N ARG A 20 3.28 4.38 10.76
CA ARG A 20 4.64 4.87 10.99
C ARG A 20 5.55 3.67 11.26
N SER A 21 6.74 3.70 10.68
CA SER A 21 7.76 2.67 10.85
C SER A 21 9.12 3.33 10.86
N GLU A 22 9.99 2.92 11.77
CA GLU A 22 11.41 3.31 11.72
C GLU A 22 12.13 2.53 10.62
N TYR A 23 13.01 3.22 9.90
CA TYR A 23 13.89 2.64 8.91
C TYR A 23 15.32 3.07 9.21
N GLU A 24 16.19 2.10 9.49
CA GLU A 24 17.62 2.35 9.67
C GLU A 24 18.29 2.51 8.30
N THR A 25 18.91 3.66 8.07
CA THR A 25 19.79 3.91 6.93
C THR A 25 21.21 4.21 7.39
N PHE A 26 22.20 3.91 6.56
CA PHE A 26 23.58 4.34 6.83
C PHE A 26 23.73 5.82 6.49
N ILE A 27 24.45 6.56 7.34
CA ILE A 27 24.89 7.92 7.03
C ILE A 27 25.98 7.84 5.94
N GLU A 28 26.13 8.88 5.11
CA GLU A 28 27.11 8.93 3.99
C GLU A 28 28.56 8.56 4.39
N SER A 29 28.94 8.72 5.66
CA SER A 29 30.24 8.32 6.20
C SER A 29 30.39 6.81 6.49
N GLY A 30 29.31 6.02 6.37
CA GLY A 30 29.31 4.56 6.50
C GLY A 30 29.44 4.01 7.92
N GLU A 31 29.77 4.85 8.92
CA GLU A 31 30.09 4.39 10.28
C GLU A 31 28.90 4.37 11.24
N HIS A 32 27.81 5.08 10.94
CA HIS A 32 26.64 5.21 11.82
C HIS A 32 25.35 4.94 11.06
N LYS A 33 24.36 4.40 11.79
CA LYS A 33 22.99 4.22 11.30
C LYS A 33 22.12 5.33 11.88
N GLU A 34 21.31 5.96 11.04
CA GLU A 34 20.25 6.88 11.46
C GLU A 34 18.90 6.18 11.29
N SER A 35 18.04 6.28 12.31
CA SER A 35 16.66 5.84 12.25
C SER A 35 15.79 6.97 11.72
N ILE A 36 15.20 6.78 10.55
CA ILE A 36 14.27 7.73 9.95
C ILE A 36 12.85 7.20 10.11
N THR A 37 11.94 8.04 10.58
CA THR A 37 10.51 7.71 10.61
C THR A 37 9.92 7.77 9.20
N THR A 38 9.36 6.65 8.75
CA THR A 38 8.78 6.49 7.41
C THR A 38 7.35 5.97 7.47
N TRP A 39 6.67 5.95 6.33
CA TRP A 39 5.33 5.36 6.18
C TRP A 39 5.41 3.98 5.53
N ARG A 40 4.76 2.99 6.14
CA ARG A 40 4.58 1.64 5.60
C ARG A 40 3.09 1.41 5.30
N PRO A 41 2.72 0.99 4.08
CA PRO A 41 1.32 0.70 3.74
C PRO A 41 0.83 -0.55 4.49
N GLY A 42 -0.42 -0.50 4.94
CA GLY A 42 -1.09 -1.55 5.70
C GLY A 42 -1.35 -1.15 7.15
N VAL A 43 -1.69 -2.17 7.95
CA VAL A 43 -1.93 -2.06 9.39
C VAL A 43 -0.80 -2.73 10.15
N ASP A 44 -0.72 -2.43 11.44
CA ASP A 44 0.01 -3.23 12.42
C ASP A 44 -0.94 -4.17 13.15
N LEU A 45 -0.42 -5.34 13.52
CA LEU A 45 -1.12 -6.39 14.25
C LEU A 45 -0.38 -6.78 15.53
N SER A 46 0.71 -6.09 15.90
CA SER A 46 1.53 -6.40 17.07
C SER A 46 0.75 -6.33 18.38
N GLU A 47 -0.17 -5.39 18.49
CA GLU A 47 -1.02 -5.18 19.67
C GLU A 47 -2.43 -5.74 19.50
N ALA A 48 -2.77 -6.23 18.31
CA ALA A 48 -4.10 -6.77 18.05
C ALA A 48 -4.24 -8.16 18.67
N SER A 49 -5.13 -8.30 19.65
CA SER A 49 -5.63 -9.61 20.08
C SER A 49 -6.49 -10.25 18.98
N TYR A 50 -6.86 -11.53 19.15
CA TYR A 50 -7.70 -12.25 18.18
C TYR A 50 -9.07 -11.60 17.91
N GLU A 51 -9.51 -10.70 18.78
CA GLU A 51 -10.81 -10.00 18.70
C GLU A 51 -10.69 -8.55 18.24
N GLU A 52 -9.46 -8.03 18.08
CA GLU A 52 -9.19 -6.63 17.73
C GLU A 52 -8.80 -6.47 16.26
N ASN A 53 -9.15 -5.32 15.69
CA ASN A 53 -8.70 -4.97 14.35
C ASN A 53 -7.21 -4.62 14.38
N GLY A 54 -6.56 -4.69 13.21
CA GLY A 54 -5.25 -4.06 13.07
C GLY A 54 -5.38 -2.54 13.15
N PHE A 55 -4.32 -1.86 13.60
CA PHE A 55 -4.32 -0.41 13.71
C PHE A 55 -3.44 0.25 12.64
N CYS A 56 -3.71 1.52 12.37
CA CYS A 56 -2.88 2.35 11.51
C CYS A 56 -2.74 3.77 12.08
N HIS A 57 -1.75 4.51 11.58
CA HIS A 57 -1.42 5.86 12.04
C HIS A 57 -1.90 6.96 11.08
N GLY A 58 -2.55 6.57 9.99
CA GLY A 58 -3.06 7.51 9.00
C GLY A 58 -3.47 6.83 7.70
N GLU A 59 -4.17 7.59 6.87
CA GLU A 59 -4.70 7.08 5.60
C GLU A 59 -4.07 7.81 4.41
N GLY A 60 -3.72 7.02 3.41
CA GLY A 60 -3.18 7.49 2.14
C GLY A 60 -3.86 6.80 0.97
N ALA A 61 -3.08 6.50 -0.07
CA ALA A 61 -3.57 5.89 -1.30
C ALA A 61 -2.68 4.76 -1.81
N MET A 62 -3.33 3.74 -2.39
CA MET A 62 -2.68 2.83 -3.33
C MET A 62 -2.93 3.30 -4.76
N MET A 63 -1.86 3.47 -5.54
CA MET A 63 -1.93 3.87 -6.94
C MET A 63 -1.67 2.64 -7.83
N LEU A 64 -2.64 2.27 -8.65
CA LEU A 64 -2.58 1.11 -9.55
C LEU A 64 -2.63 1.57 -11.01
N THR A 65 -1.49 1.59 -11.70
CA THR A 65 -1.43 1.94 -13.11
C THR A 65 -1.47 0.68 -13.97
N VAL A 66 -2.51 0.55 -14.80
CA VAL A 66 -2.66 -0.61 -15.69
C VAL A 66 -1.72 -0.47 -16.88
N VAL A 67 -0.86 -1.47 -17.08
CA VAL A 67 0.14 -1.51 -18.16
C VAL A 67 -0.38 -2.28 -19.37
N SER A 68 -1.02 -3.43 -19.16
CA SER A 68 -1.61 -4.22 -20.24
C SER A 68 -2.67 -5.19 -19.74
N ILE A 69 -3.50 -5.68 -20.67
CA ILE A 69 -4.59 -6.64 -20.40
C ILE A 69 -4.52 -7.77 -21.42
N HIS A 70 -4.53 -9.01 -20.95
CA HIS A 70 -4.42 -10.19 -21.80
C HIS A 70 -5.50 -11.23 -21.45
N LYS A 71 -6.18 -11.79 -22.45
CA LYS A 71 -7.14 -12.89 -22.32
C LYS A 71 -6.62 -14.13 -23.04
N PRO A 72 -5.91 -15.06 -22.36
CA PRO A 72 -5.35 -16.24 -23.01
C PRO A 72 -6.41 -17.34 -23.12
N GLY A 73 -7.15 -17.34 -24.23
CA GLY A 73 -8.15 -18.37 -24.54
C GLY A 73 -9.14 -18.63 -23.39
N LYS A 74 -9.18 -19.87 -22.90
CA LYS A 74 -10.08 -20.29 -21.81
C LYS A 74 -9.72 -19.74 -20.43
N TYR A 75 -8.50 -19.26 -20.21
CA TYR A 75 -8.02 -18.86 -18.88
C TYR A 75 -8.53 -17.46 -18.48
N PRO A 76 -8.53 -17.10 -17.17
CA PRO A 76 -9.03 -15.80 -16.73
C PRO A 76 -8.18 -14.64 -17.27
N THR A 77 -8.82 -13.54 -17.64
CA THR A 77 -8.15 -12.30 -18.06
C THR A 77 -7.09 -11.88 -17.04
N ARG A 78 -5.90 -11.54 -17.51
CA ARG A 78 -4.75 -11.08 -16.74
C ARG A 78 -4.57 -9.58 -16.91
N ILE A 79 -4.44 -8.89 -15.79
CA ILE A 79 -4.16 -7.45 -15.70
C ILE A 79 -2.72 -7.32 -15.24
N PHE A 80 -1.90 -6.71 -16.08
CA PHE A 80 -0.54 -6.30 -15.72
C PHE A 80 -0.59 -4.84 -15.29
N TYR A 81 0.02 -4.53 -14.15
CA TYR A 81 -0.05 -3.21 -13.55
C TYR A 81 1.22 -2.91 -12.77
N VAL A 82 1.54 -1.64 -12.55
CA VAL A 82 2.51 -1.21 -11.55
C VAL A 82 1.76 -0.65 -10.35
N ARG A 83 2.37 -0.76 -9.17
CA ARG A 83 1.79 -0.28 -7.91
C ARG A 83 2.75 0.68 -7.21
N GLN A 84 2.20 1.81 -6.81
CA GLN A 84 2.87 2.81 -5.99
C GLN A 84 1.95 3.24 -4.85
N TRP A 85 2.47 4.05 -3.94
CA TRP A 85 1.76 4.51 -2.75
C TRP A 85 1.88 6.02 -2.64
N GLU A 86 0.86 6.64 -2.08
CA GLU A 86 0.85 8.03 -1.62
C GLU A 86 0.57 7.97 -0.12
N ALA A 87 1.55 8.36 0.70
CA ALA A 87 1.44 8.38 2.15
C ALA A 87 0.42 9.43 2.64
N PRO A 88 0.03 9.40 3.92
CA PRO A 88 -0.85 10.41 4.51
C PRO A 88 -0.31 11.85 4.39
N ASP A 89 1.02 12.02 4.39
CA ASP A 89 1.68 13.32 4.19
C ASP A 89 1.82 13.74 2.71
N GLY A 90 1.26 12.96 1.77
CA GLY A 90 1.33 13.20 0.33
C GLY A 90 2.59 12.66 -0.35
N THR A 91 3.56 12.10 0.40
CA THR A 91 4.79 11.54 -0.17
C THR A 91 4.48 10.33 -1.04
N ARG A 92 5.02 10.31 -2.27
CA ARG A 92 4.86 9.18 -3.19
C ARG A 92 6.07 8.26 -3.17
N PHE A 93 5.83 6.96 -3.04
CA PHE A 93 6.89 5.96 -2.99
C PHE A 93 6.47 4.61 -3.58
N GLY A 94 7.42 3.68 -3.62
CA GLY A 94 7.26 2.35 -4.20
C GLY A 94 7.89 2.22 -5.59
N LYS A 95 8.66 1.14 -5.77
CA LYS A 95 9.31 0.81 -7.05
C LYS A 95 8.25 0.44 -8.09
N LYS A 96 8.45 0.85 -9.35
CA LYS A 96 7.59 0.50 -10.49
C LYS A 96 7.82 -0.95 -10.97
N GLY A 97 7.73 -1.91 -10.07
CA GLY A 97 7.79 -3.34 -10.41
C GLY A 97 6.50 -3.78 -11.08
N LEU A 98 6.60 -4.43 -12.25
CA LEU A 98 5.44 -4.97 -12.95
C LEU A 98 4.83 -6.12 -12.15
N GLN A 99 3.53 -6.02 -11.90
CA GLN A 99 2.72 -7.01 -11.19
C GLN A 99 1.67 -7.60 -12.14
N CYS A 100 1.16 -8.78 -11.81
CA CYS A 100 0.08 -9.43 -12.57
C CYS A 100 -0.98 -10.01 -11.64
N LYS A 101 -2.26 -9.79 -11.96
CA LYS A 101 -3.40 -10.42 -11.30
C LYS A 101 -4.45 -10.86 -12.31
N ALA A 102 -5.24 -11.87 -11.96
CA ALA A 102 -6.49 -12.13 -12.67
C ALA A 102 -7.47 -10.95 -12.50
N LEU A 103 -8.35 -10.70 -13.47
CA LEU A 103 -9.32 -9.60 -13.45
C LEU A 103 -10.09 -9.52 -12.13
N ALA A 104 -10.66 -10.64 -11.66
CA ALA A 104 -11.38 -10.67 -10.38
C ALA A 104 -10.49 -10.24 -9.20
N GLY A 105 -9.24 -10.72 -9.16
CA GLY A 105 -8.27 -10.34 -8.12
C GLY A 105 -7.84 -8.87 -8.20
N PHE A 106 -7.71 -8.31 -9.41
CA PHE A 106 -7.42 -6.90 -9.61
C PHE A 106 -8.62 -6.03 -9.22
N SER A 107 -9.85 -6.43 -9.55
CA SER A 107 -11.07 -5.72 -9.14
C SER A 107 -11.21 -5.65 -7.62
N LEU A 108 -10.92 -6.75 -6.91
CA LEU A 108 -10.90 -6.75 -5.44
C LEU A 108 -9.75 -5.90 -4.88
N LEU A 109 -8.61 -5.81 -5.57
CA LEU A 109 -7.51 -4.95 -5.17
C LEU A 109 -7.88 -3.47 -5.33
N ARG A 110 -8.60 -3.13 -6.41
CA ARG A 110 -9.10 -1.78 -6.68
C ARG A 110 -10.23 -1.36 -5.73
N ALA A 111 -10.95 -2.33 -5.17
CA ALA A 111 -12.09 -2.07 -4.30
C ALA A 111 -11.69 -1.43 -2.95
N GLY A 112 -10.45 -1.60 -2.49
CA GLY A 112 -10.01 -1.03 -1.22
C GLY A 112 -9.17 -1.99 -0.38
N TYR A 113 -8.78 -1.51 0.79
CA TYR A 113 -8.31 -2.35 1.87
C TYR A 113 -9.47 -3.23 2.37
N ARG A 114 -9.20 -4.50 2.70
CA ARG A 114 -10.25 -5.51 2.89
C ARG A 114 -10.66 -5.75 4.34
N TYR A 115 -9.80 -5.38 5.27
CA TYR A 115 -9.99 -5.66 6.68
C TYR A 115 -10.37 -4.37 7.39
N ALA A 116 -11.20 -4.49 8.42
CA ALA A 116 -11.44 -3.38 9.32
C ALA A 116 -10.13 -3.01 10.01
N TYR A 117 -9.99 -1.73 10.33
CA TYR A 117 -8.85 -1.19 11.04
C TYR A 117 -9.25 0.04 11.83
N ASP A 118 -8.52 0.29 12.89
CA ASP A 118 -8.67 1.47 13.73
C ASP A 118 -7.52 2.45 13.45
N ILE A 119 -7.80 3.75 13.53
CA ILE A 119 -6.79 4.80 13.38
C ILE A 119 -6.39 5.24 14.78
N ILE A 120 -5.10 5.20 15.09
CA ILE A 120 -4.54 5.68 16.35
C ILE A 120 -3.61 6.85 16.10
N ASP A 121 -3.73 7.88 16.94
CA ASP A 121 -2.81 9.00 16.95
C ASP A 121 -1.56 8.60 17.74
N TYR A 122 -0.42 8.52 17.06
CA TYR A 122 0.88 8.40 17.73
C TYR A 122 1.26 9.80 18.21
N GLU A 123 0.81 10.19 19.41
CA GLU A 123 1.45 11.32 20.08
C GLU A 123 2.91 10.94 20.29
N THR A 124 3.81 11.69 19.65
CA THR A 124 5.25 11.59 19.82
C THR A 124 5.57 11.77 21.30
N GLU A 125 5.74 10.67 22.05
CA GLU A 125 6.57 10.71 23.24
C GLU A 125 7.99 11.01 22.76
N VAL A 126 8.33 12.30 22.73
CA VAL A 126 9.72 12.73 22.71
C VAL A 126 10.23 12.47 24.13
N PRO A 127 11.16 11.53 24.36
CA PRO A 127 11.81 11.43 25.66
C PRO A 127 12.53 12.76 25.92
N GLN A 128 12.22 13.40 27.05
CA GLN A 128 12.93 14.59 27.53
C GLN A 128 14.39 14.31 27.85
#